data_AF-A0A286U5A0-F1
#
_entry.id   AF-A0A286U5A0-F1
#
_cell.length_a   1.000
_cell.length_b   1.000
_cell.length_c   1.000
_cell.angle_alpha   90.00
_cell.angle_beta   90.00
_cell.angle_gamma   90.00
#
_symmetry.space_group_name_H-M   'P 1'
#
loop_
_entity.id
_entity.type
_entity.pdbx_description
1 polymer ?
#
loop_
_entity_poly.entity_id
_entity_poly.type
_entity_poly.pdbx_seq_one_letter_code
_entity_poly.pdbx_strand_id
1 'polypeptide(L)'
;MLLVVTQEDLGKKRTVIEELKKFFVKVKREWMKPKDQVIGHIVWAPPVSFSTPLHSYTRDVCVFKLDKERLSQNFRGNVLDLGLEIEPSKFISLMYPHTNAPSGVDYPVEENCDSVKVAVYQYYNDSGPFSRGGDSGCIVVDALGKFVMLLAGGTGSTDSSDIMFGSPMFWLWDVIKEAFSDANICFKDGN
;
A
#
# COMPACT_ATOMS: atom_id res chain seq x y z
N MET A 1 -10.24 39.08 -19.90
CA MET A 1 -10.12 37.59 -19.94
C MET A 1 -9.57 37.04 -18.62
N LEU A 2 -8.42 37.52 -18.12
CA LEU A 2 -7.79 37.03 -16.87
C LEU A 2 -8.70 37.10 -15.62
N LEU A 3 -9.41 38.23 -15.43
CA LEU A 3 -10.32 38.45 -14.28
C LEU A 3 -11.48 37.46 -14.20
N VAL A 4 -12.01 37.05 -15.35
CA VAL A 4 -13.14 36.10 -15.43
C VAL A 4 -12.67 34.69 -15.05
N VAL A 5 -11.49 34.28 -15.54
CA VAL A 5 -10.88 32.99 -15.20
C VAL A 5 -10.59 32.90 -13.70
N THR A 6 -10.09 33.99 -13.08
CA THR A 6 -9.85 34.02 -11.64
C THR A 6 -11.13 33.97 -10.80
N GLN A 7 -12.22 34.60 -11.26
CA GLN A 7 -13.51 34.53 -10.58
C GLN A 7 -14.15 33.13 -10.68
N GLU A 8 -14.01 32.47 -11.83
CA GLU A 8 -14.47 31.10 -12.03
C GLU A 8 -13.70 30.12 -11.13
N ASP A 9 -12.37 30.26 -11.05
CA ASP A 9 -11.52 29.45 -10.18
C ASP A 9 -11.85 29.65 -8.68
N LEU A 10 -12.06 30.90 -8.26
CA LEU A 10 -12.54 31.21 -6.90
C LEU A 10 -13.92 30.58 -6.62
N GLY A 11 -14.81 30.58 -7.60
CA GLY A 11 -16.11 29.92 -7.53
C GLY A 11 -15.96 28.41 -7.30
N LYS A 12 -15.13 27.74 -8.10
CA LYS A 12 -14.83 26.30 -7.97
C LYS A 12 -14.25 25.95 -6.61
N LYS A 13 -13.24 26.71 -6.15
CA LYS A 13 -12.62 26.52 -4.83
C LYS A 13 -13.63 26.66 -3.69
N ARG A 14 -14.54 27.64 -3.79
CA ARG A 14 -15.59 27.85 -2.79
C ARG A 14 -16.57 26.67 -2.74
N THR A 15 -16.94 26.12 -3.89
CA THR A 15 -17.79 24.91 -3.97
C THR A 15 -17.11 23.72 -3.30
N VAL A 16 -15.83 23.46 -3.60
CA VAL A 16 -15.06 22.37 -2.97
C VAL A 16 -14.98 22.54 -1.45
N ILE A 17 -14.76 23.77 -0.96
CA ILE A 17 -14.74 24.05 0.47
C ILE A 17 -16.09 23.74 1.13
N GLU A 18 -17.20 24.10 0.49
CA GLU A 18 -18.54 23.82 1.02
C GLU A 18 -18.87 22.32 1.00
N GLU A 19 -18.45 21.58 -0.02
CA GLU A 19 -18.55 20.12 -0.06
C GLU A 19 -17.70 19.46 1.03
N LEU A 20 -16.46 19.92 1.22
CA LEU A 20 -15.56 19.43 2.26
C LEU A 20 -16.12 19.68 3.66
N LYS A 21 -16.72 20.86 3.92
CA LYS A 21 -17.41 21.14 5.18
C LYS A 21 -18.58 20.18 5.42
N LYS A 22 -19.41 19.93 4.41
CA LYS A 22 -20.52 18.96 4.50
C LYS A 22 -20.00 17.56 4.78
N PHE A 23 -18.92 17.16 4.12
CA PHE A 23 -18.26 15.87 4.35
C PHE A 23 -17.72 15.77 5.79
N PHE A 24 -17.04 16.81 6.28
CA PHE A 24 -16.54 16.85 7.65
C PHE A 24 -17.67 16.70 8.69
N VAL A 25 -18.78 17.41 8.51
CA VAL A 25 -19.96 17.26 9.40
C VAL A 25 -20.52 15.83 9.34
N LYS A 26 -20.58 15.23 8.14
CA LYS A 26 -21.01 13.84 7.95
C LYS A 26 -20.10 12.86 8.70
N VAL A 27 -18.77 12.94 8.49
CA VAL A 27 -17.78 12.09 9.16
C VAL A 27 -17.86 12.25 10.67
N LYS A 28 -17.91 13.50 11.15
CA LYS A 28 -18.04 13.79 12.57
C LYS A 28 -19.32 13.19 13.16
N ARG A 29 -20.44 13.20 12.44
CA ARG A 29 -21.68 12.59 12.92
C ARG A 29 -21.63 11.06 12.94
N GLU A 30 -21.09 10.46 11.88
CA GLU A 30 -21.17 9.01 11.63
C GLU A 30 -20.02 8.22 12.25
N TRP A 31 -18.84 8.84 12.45
CA TRP A 31 -17.59 8.16 12.85
C TRP A 31 -16.99 8.69 14.18
N MET A 32 -17.70 9.54 14.93
CA MET A 32 -17.17 10.12 16.17
C MET A 32 -17.07 9.10 17.32
N LYS A 33 -17.96 8.11 17.37
CA LYS A 33 -17.96 7.14 18.47
C LYS A 33 -16.95 6.03 18.17
N PRO A 34 -16.18 5.54 19.16
CA PRO A 34 -15.18 4.48 18.93
C PRO A 34 -15.73 3.23 18.24
N LYS A 35 -16.95 2.80 18.60
CA LYS A 35 -17.64 1.67 17.95
C LYS A 35 -17.91 1.88 16.45
N ASP A 36 -18.07 3.13 16.05
CA ASP A 36 -18.36 3.51 14.66
C ASP A 36 -17.06 3.67 13.84
N GLN A 37 -15.90 3.60 14.49
CA GLN A 37 -14.58 3.58 13.84
C GLN A 37 -14.07 2.18 13.53
N VAL A 38 -14.74 1.14 14.02
CA VAL A 38 -14.38 -0.26 13.77
C VAL A 38 -14.71 -0.60 12.31
N ILE A 39 -13.68 -0.85 11.50
CA ILE A 39 -13.82 -1.20 10.07
C ILE A 39 -13.76 -2.71 9.79
N GLY A 40 -13.58 -3.52 10.82
CA GLY A 40 -13.40 -4.96 10.71
C GLY A 40 -13.03 -5.60 12.06
N HIS A 41 -12.69 -6.88 12.03
CA HIS A 41 -12.23 -7.61 13.21
C HIS A 41 -11.07 -8.54 12.86
N ILE A 42 -10.15 -8.74 13.80
CA ILE A 42 -9.07 -9.72 13.66
C ILE A 42 -9.68 -11.12 13.61
N VAL A 43 -9.31 -11.90 12.59
CA VAL A 43 -9.72 -13.30 12.44
C VAL A 43 -8.57 -14.26 12.77
N TRP A 44 -7.33 -13.78 12.67
CA TRP A 44 -6.15 -14.55 13.02
C TRP A 44 -5.00 -13.63 13.42
N ALA A 45 -4.34 -13.94 14.52
CA ALA A 45 -3.12 -13.28 14.97
C ALA A 45 -2.35 -14.28 15.85
N PRO A 46 -1.27 -14.91 15.36
CA PRO A 46 -0.47 -15.80 16.19
C PRO A 46 0.21 -15.00 17.31
N PRO A 47 0.54 -15.64 18.45
CA PRO A 47 1.31 -14.99 19.50
C PRO A 47 2.62 -14.43 18.93
N VAL A 48 2.96 -13.20 19.33
CA VAL A 48 4.26 -12.61 19.00
C VAL A 48 5.35 -13.49 19.60
N SER A 49 6.17 -14.09 18.75
CA SER A 49 7.26 -14.98 19.16
C SER A 49 8.61 -14.43 18.73
N PHE A 50 9.57 -14.52 19.65
CA PHE A 50 11.00 -14.32 19.38
C PHE A 50 11.66 -15.71 19.45
N SER A 51 12.10 -16.27 18.32
CA SER A 51 12.89 -17.51 18.31
C SER A 51 14.36 -17.21 18.66
N THR A 52 15.19 -18.21 19.02
CA THR A 52 16.68 -18.21 19.02
C THR A 52 17.20 -19.66 18.88
N PRO A 53 18.40 -19.96 18.28
CA PRO A 53 19.47 -19.05 17.86
C PRO A 53 19.96 -19.10 16.38
N LEU A 54 20.73 -18.03 16.07
CA LEU A 54 21.48 -17.53 14.90
C LEU A 54 20.78 -16.60 13.87
N HIS A 55 19.50 -16.76 13.54
CA HIS A 55 18.83 -15.88 12.56
C HIS A 55 17.32 -15.64 12.83
N SER A 56 16.93 -15.44 14.09
CA SER A 56 15.51 -15.34 14.44
C SER A 56 14.95 -13.92 14.26
N TYR A 57 13.83 -13.83 13.52
CA TYR A 57 13.06 -12.61 13.32
C TYR A 57 11.71 -12.71 14.07
N THR A 58 11.13 -11.56 14.42
CA THR A 58 9.82 -11.50 15.08
C THR A 58 8.70 -11.84 14.10
N ARG A 59 7.86 -12.82 14.44
CA ARG A 59 6.57 -13.05 13.75
C ARG A 59 5.52 -12.12 14.37
N ASP A 60 5.21 -11.04 13.66
CA ASP A 60 4.16 -10.08 14.04
C ASP A 60 3.25 -9.84 12.83
N VAL A 61 2.21 -10.67 12.71
CA VAL A 61 1.25 -10.63 11.61
C VAL A 61 -0.16 -10.76 12.19
N CYS A 62 -1.12 -10.07 11.60
CA CYS A 62 -2.53 -10.33 11.85
C CYS A 62 -3.32 -10.26 10.55
N VAL A 63 -4.35 -11.08 10.46
CA VAL A 63 -5.36 -11.03 9.40
C VAL A 63 -6.64 -10.52 10.03
N PHE A 64 -7.19 -9.46 9.46
CA PHE A 64 -8.48 -8.91 9.85
C PHE A 64 -9.47 -8.97 8.70
N LYS A 65 -10.70 -9.36 9.02
CA LYS A 65 -11.82 -9.35 8.09
C LYS A 65 -12.47 -7.97 8.11
N LEU A 66 -12.43 -7.31 6.96
CA LEU A 66 -13.05 -6.01 6.75
C LEU A 66 -14.57 -6.10 6.64
N ASP A 67 -15.26 -5.12 7.20
CA ASP A 67 -16.69 -4.95 7.04
C ASP A 67 -16.98 -4.38 5.64
N LYS A 68 -17.54 -5.24 4.78
CA LYS A 68 -17.86 -4.90 3.40
C LYS A 68 -18.85 -3.74 3.31
N GLU A 69 -19.87 -3.67 4.17
CA GLU A 69 -20.88 -2.62 4.07
C GLU A 69 -20.27 -1.25 4.43
N ARG A 70 -19.39 -1.22 5.44
CA ARG A 70 -18.69 0.01 5.83
C ARG A 70 -17.73 0.54 4.76
N LEU A 71 -17.15 -0.33 3.95
CA LEU A 71 -16.18 0.06 2.92
C LEU A 71 -16.77 0.11 1.50
N SER A 72 -17.78 -0.69 1.18
CA SER A 72 -18.25 -0.95 -0.20
C SER A 72 -18.69 0.28 -1.00
N GLN A 73 -19.25 1.31 -0.35
CA GLN A 73 -19.76 2.47 -1.10
C GLN A 73 -18.67 3.44 -1.57
N ASN A 74 -17.51 3.49 -0.90
CA ASN A 74 -16.48 4.50 -1.17
C ASN A 74 -15.04 3.95 -1.20
N PHE A 75 -14.83 2.69 -0.86
CA PHE A 75 -13.51 2.08 -0.92
C PHE A 75 -13.14 1.83 -2.38
N ARG A 76 -12.23 2.65 -2.90
CA ARG A 76 -11.69 2.56 -4.26
C ARG A 76 -10.47 1.64 -4.35
N GLY A 77 -10.17 0.89 -3.29
CA GLY A 77 -8.88 0.25 -3.11
C GLY A 77 -7.81 1.25 -2.69
N ASN A 78 -6.55 0.85 -2.81
CA ASN A 78 -5.42 1.75 -2.64
C ASN A 78 -5.41 2.75 -3.81
N VAL A 79 -5.52 4.04 -3.51
CA VAL A 79 -5.44 5.11 -4.51
C VAL A 79 -4.07 5.77 -4.37
N LEU A 80 -3.29 5.74 -5.44
CA LEU A 80 -2.05 6.52 -5.53
C LEU A 80 -2.39 7.91 -6.07
N ASP A 81 -2.31 8.93 -5.23
CA ASP A 81 -2.42 10.33 -5.66
C ASP A 81 -1.04 10.80 -6.12
N LEU A 82 -0.89 11.02 -7.42
CA LEU A 82 0.36 11.47 -8.05
C LEU A 82 0.47 13.00 -8.08
N GLY A 83 -0.51 13.71 -7.51
CA GLY A 83 -0.65 15.14 -7.66
C GLY A 83 -0.91 15.54 -9.11
N LEU A 84 -0.88 16.85 -9.38
CA LEU A 84 -1.06 17.41 -10.73
C LEU A 84 0.25 17.52 -11.51
N GLU A 85 1.39 17.17 -10.89
CA GLU A 85 2.73 17.39 -11.44
C GLU A 85 3.19 16.24 -12.34
N ILE A 86 2.60 15.05 -12.19
CA ILE A 86 2.95 13.86 -12.95
C ILE A 86 1.78 13.48 -13.85
N GLU A 87 1.94 13.73 -15.15
CA GLU A 87 0.99 13.27 -16.17
C GLU A 87 0.82 11.74 -16.11
N PRO A 88 -0.41 11.21 -16.18
CA PRO A 88 -0.66 9.77 -16.11
C PRO A 88 0.13 8.96 -17.14
N SER A 89 0.30 9.51 -18.35
CA SER A 89 1.09 8.88 -19.42
C SER A 89 2.58 8.79 -19.08
N LYS A 90 3.13 9.81 -18.42
CA LYS A 90 4.51 9.84 -17.93
C LYS A 90 4.70 8.82 -16.80
N PHE A 91 3.76 8.77 -15.87
CA PHE A 91 3.76 7.75 -14.80
C PHE A 91 3.73 6.34 -15.38
N ILE A 92 2.78 6.06 -16.28
CA ILE A 92 2.66 4.75 -16.95
C ILE A 92 3.96 4.39 -17.67
N SER A 93 4.58 5.35 -18.38
CA SER A 93 5.88 5.14 -19.05
C SER A 93 7.02 4.79 -18.08
N LEU A 94 7.04 5.38 -16.89
CA LEU A 94 8.02 5.05 -15.83
C LEU A 94 7.78 3.66 -15.22
N MET A 95 6.53 3.19 -15.23
CA MET A 95 6.16 1.87 -14.73
C MET A 95 6.37 0.74 -15.76
N TYR A 96 6.56 1.07 -17.04
CA TYR A 96 6.88 0.07 -18.05
C TYR A 96 8.28 -0.51 -17.79
N PRO A 97 8.42 -1.84 -17.79
CA PRO A 97 9.71 -2.46 -17.58
C PRO A 97 10.60 -2.08 -18.75
N HIS A 98 11.81 -1.59 -18.46
CA HIS A 98 12.85 -1.50 -19.49
C HIS A 98 12.97 -2.87 -20.16
N THR A 99 13.22 -2.90 -21.48
CA THR A 99 13.35 -4.16 -22.24
C THR A 99 14.42 -5.13 -21.72
N ASN A 100 15.27 -4.65 -20.79
CA ASN A 100 16.31 -5.41 -20.11
C ASN A 100 16.00 -5.74 -18.64
N ALA A 101 14.78 -5.46 -18.16
CA ALA A 101 14.37 -5.82 -16.80
C ALA A 101 14.28 -7.36 -16.69
N PRO A 102 14.94 -7.98 -15.70
CA PRO A 102 14.83 -9.42 -15.47
C PRO A 102 13.35 -9.81 -15.33
N SER A 103 12.90 -10.79 -16.10
CA SER A 103 11.50 -11.25 -16.13
C SER A 103 11.08 -12.05 -14.89
N GLY A 104 11.97 -12.19 -13.91
CA GLY A 104 11.72 -12.86 -12.65
C GLY A 104 12.55 -12.22 -11.54
N VAL A 105 11.88 -11.87 -10.45
CA VAL A 105 12.55 -11.64 -9.17
C VAL A 105 12.83 -13.03 -8.61
N ASP A 106 14.10 -13.44 -8.62
CA ASP A 106 14.51 -14.65 -7.89
C ASP A 106 14.43 -14.34 -6.40
N TYR A 107 13.51 -15.04 -5.73
CA TYR A 107 13.40 -14.97 -4.28
C TYR A 107 14.36 -15.98 -3.65
N PRO A 108 15.14 -15.60 -2.64
CA PRO A 108 15.93 -16.58 -1.90
C PRO A 108 14.98 -17.58 -1.24
N VAL A 109 15.16 -18.86 -1.57
CA VAL A 109 14.45 -19.96 -0.91
C VAL A 109 15.19 -20.24 0.40
N GLU A 110 14.73 -19.63 1.49
CA GLU A 110 15.22 -19.95 2.83
C GLU A 110 14.17 -20.77 3.59
N GLU A 111 14.54 -21.99 3.98
CA GLU A 111 13.61 -23.01 4.47
C GLU A 111 13.23 -22.89 5.96
N ASN A 112 13.54 -21.79 6.65
CA ASN A 112 13.14 -21.63 8.06
C ASN A 112 13.12 -20.19 8.58
N CYS A 113 12.38 -19.29 7.92
CA CYS A 113 12.22 -17.91 8.36
C CYS A 113 10.80 -17.63 8.87
N ASP A 114 10.69 -17.18 10.12
CA ASP A 114 9.44 -16.74 10.77
C ASP A 114 8.97 -15.35 10.32
N SER A 115 9.84 -14.59 9.63
CA SER A 115 9.53 -13.35 8.93
C SER A 115 10.58 -13.14 7.84
N VAL A 116 10.14 -12.98 6.59
CA VAL A 116 11.02 -12.63 5.46
C VAL A 116 10.75 -11.19 5.09
N LYS A 117 11.82 -10.39 4.98
CA LYS A 117 11.74 -9.02 4.45
C LYS A 117 12.68 -8.89 3.25
N VAL A 118 12.15 -8.43 2.14
CA VAL A 118 12.94 -8.05 0.97
C VAL A 118 13.32 -6.59 1.09
N ALA A 119 14.62 -6.33 0.99
CA ALA A 119 15.14 -4.98 0.89
C ALA A 119 15.01 -4.50 -0.56
N VAL A 120 14.33 -3.38 -0.77
CA VAL A 120 14.33 -2.68 -2.05
C VAL A 120 15.33 -1.53 -1.96
N TYR A 121 16.32 -1.62 -2.84
CA TYR A 121 17.38 -0.63 -2.98
C TYR A 121 17.15 0.19 -4.25
N GLN A 122 17.34 1.49 -4.16
CA GLN A 122 17.33 2.34 -5.35
C GLN A 122 18.58 2.08 -6.18
N TYR A 123 18.41 1.70 -7.44
CA TYR A 123 19.55 1.48 -8.33
C TYR A 123 20.27 2.80 -8.70
N TYR A 124 19.54 3.92 -8.71
CA TYR A 124 20.08 5.27 -8.97
C TYR A 124 19.74 6.19 -7.81
N ASN A 125 20.72 6.98 -7.35
CA ASN A 125 20.59 7.82 -6.15
C ASN A 125 19.92 9.19 -6.40
N ASP A 126 19.47 9.45 -7.63
CA ASP A 126 19.01 10.77 -8.07
C ASP A 126 17.48 10.84 -8.22
N SER A 127 16.75 9.74 -8.00
CA SER A 127 15.29 9.66 -8.20
C SER A 127 14.46 10.05 -6.96
N GLY A 128 15.12 10.29 -5.82
CA GLY A 128 14.42 10.41 -4.55
C GLY A 128 13.84 9.08 -4.07
N PRO A 129 13.23 9.06 -2.88
CA PRO A 129 12.91 7.81 -2.21
C PRO A 129 11.72 7.09 -2.83
N PHE A 130 11.85 5.76 -2.96
CA PHE A 130 10.78 4.92 -3.50
C PHE A 130 9.52 4.91 -2.62
N SER A 131 9.65 5.12 -1.30
CA SER A 131 8.50 5.34 -0.40
C SER A 131 8.83 6.34 0.70
N ARG A 132 7.78 6.89 1.33
CA ARG A 132 7.88 7.79 2.49
C ARG A 132 7.02 7.28 3.65
N GLY A 133 7.19 7.91 4.81
CA GLY A 133 6.36 7.63 5.97
C GLY A 133 4.87 7.81 5.63
N GLY A 134 4.09 6.74 5.81
CA GLY A 134 2.68 6.68 5.43
C GLY A 134 2.36 5.60 4.40
N ASP A 135 3.36 5.15 3.63
CA ASP A 135 3.17 4.10 2.60
C ASP A 135 3.18 2.68 3.20
N SER A 136 3.45 2.53 4.50
CA SER A 136 3.36 1.25 5.20
C SER A 136 1.98 0.61 5.01
N GLY A 137 1.97 -0.65 4.57
CA GLY A 137 0.75 -1.38 4.21
C GLY A 137 0.38 -1.32 2.73
N CYS A 138 1.09 -0.52 1.91
CA CYS A 138 0.91 -0.54 0.46
C CYS A 138 1.38 -1.87 -0.15
N ILE A 139 0.67 -2.30 -1.19
CA ILE A 139 1.06 -3.44 -2.02
C ILE A 139 2.05 -2.92 -3.07
N VAL A 140 3.17 -3.60 -3.22
CA VAL A 140 4.09 -3.42 -4.33
C VAL A 140 3.77 -4.46 -5.40
N VAL A 141 3.58 -4.00 -6.64
CA VAL A 141 3.31 -4.85 -7.80
C VAL A 141 4.46 -4.76 -8.81
N ASP A 142 4.68 -5.83 -9.56
CA ASP A 142 5.58 -5.80 -10.71
C ASP A 142 4.91 -5.13 -11.92
N ALA A 143 5.68 -4.95 -12.98
CA ALA A 143 5.20 -4.38 -14.24
C ALA A 143 4.08 -5.20 -14.93
N LEU A 144 3.88 -6.45 -14.52
CA LEU A 144 2.81 -7.33 -15.01
C LEU A 144 1.59 -7.33 -14.07
N GLY A 145 1.59 -6.47 -13.05
CA GLY A 145 0.51 -6.37 -12.07
C GLY A 145 0.50 -7.49 -11.02
N LYS A 146 1.56 -8.30 -10.94
CA LYS A 146 1.67 -9.35 -9.91
C LYS A 146 2.09 -8.73 -8.59
N PHE A 147 1.51 -9.20 -7.50
CA PHE A 147 1.90 -8.78 -6.16
C PHE A 147 3.32 -9.29 -5.87
N VAL A 148 4.24 -8.37 -5.58
CA VAL A 148 5.65 -8.64 -5.25
C VAL A 148 5.87 -8.68 -3.74
N MET A 149 5.44 -7.65 -3.01
CA MET A 149 5.64 -7.54 -1.56
C MET A 149 4.68 -6.54 -0.89
N LEU A 150 4.42 -6.72 0.40
CA LEU A 150 3.68 -5.78 1.22
C LEU A 150 4.68 -4.85 1.91
N LEU A 151 4.62 -3.55 1.63
CA LEU A 151 5.55 -2.59 2.18
C LEU A 151 5.36 -2.47 3.70
N ALA A 152 6.42 -2.70 4.47
CA ALA A 152 6.37 -2.64 5.94
C ALA A 152 6.93 -1.31 6.46
N GLY A 153 8.02 -0.83 5.86
CA GLY A 153 8.63 0.46 6.20
C GLY A 153 10.02 0.62 5.59
N GLY A 154 10.67 1.75 5.84
CA GLY A 154 12.02 2.02 5.35
C GLY A 154 12.93 2.60 6.42
N THR A 155 14.23 2.58 6.13
CA THR A 155 15.28 3.21 6.91
C THR A 155 16.24 3.93 5.97
N GLY A 156 16.67 5.11 6.37
CA GLY A 156 17.56 5.97 5.58
C GLY A 156 17.45 7.39 6.08
N SER A 157 18.57 8.11 6.04
CA SER A 157 18.67 9.49 6.54
C SER A 157 18.64 10.52 5.40
N THR A 158 18.68 10.07 4.14
CA THR A 158 18.81 10.91 2.95
C THR A 158 18.05 10.31 1.78
N ASP A 159 17.50 11.17 0.91
CA ASP A 159 16.76 10.75 -0.30
C ASP A 159 17.55 9.79 -1.23
N SER A 160 18.88 9.75 -1.08
CA SER A 160 19.82 8.91 -1.84
C SER A 160 20.18 7.55 -1.20
N SER A 161 19.78 7.30 0.05
CA SER A 161 20.15 6.08 0.79
C SER A 161 18.96 5.39 1.47
N ASP A 162 17.77 5.61 0.93
CA ASP A 162 16.55 5.02 1.48
C ASP A 162 16.43 3.55 1.06
N ILE A 163 16.57 2.67 2.06
CA ILE A 163 16.33 1.24 1.97
C ILE A 163 14.93 0.99 2.50
N MET A 164 14.13 0.23 1.78
CA MET A 164 12.82 -0.17 2.27
C MET A 164 12.73 -1.67 2.41
N PHE A 165 11.85 -2.08 3.31
CA PHE A 165 11.58 -3.46 3.62
C PHE A 165 10.11 -3.74 3.37
N GLY A 166 9.85 -4.79 2.61
CA GLY A 166 8.51 -5.35 2.48
C GLY A 166 8.51 -6.85 2.71
N SER A 167 7.39 -7.38 3.19
CA SER A 167 7.18 -8.83 3.30
C SER A 167 6.88 -9.38 1.90
N PRO A 168 7.70 -10.27 1.33
CA PRO A 168 7.50 -10.74 -0.02
C PRO A 168 6.25 -11.62 -0.11
N MET A 169 5.55 -11.52 -1.24
CA MET A 169 4.28 -12.21 -1.43
C MET A 169 4.42 -13.72 -1.43
N PHE A 170 5.48 -14.30 -2.00
CA PHE A 170 5.63 -15.76 -2.02
C PHE A 170 5.58 -16.35 -0.59
N TRP A 171 6.29 -15.74 0.36
CA TRP A 171 6.30 -16.16 1.76
C TRP A 171 4.99 -15.81 2.47
N LEU A 172 4.49 -14.58 2.27
CA LEU A 172 3.23 -14.15 2.89
C LEU A 172 2.06 -15.02 2.44
N TRP A 173 2.07 -15.49 1.20
CA TRP A 173 1.04 -16.34 0.64
C TRP A 173 0.99 -17.70 1.29
N ASP A 174 2.14 -18.32 1.57
CA ASP A 174 2.20 -19.60 2.29
C ASP A 174 1.62 -19.45 3.70
N VAL A 175 1.98 -18.38 4.42
CA VAL A 175 1.42 -18.06 5.75
C VAL A 175 -0.11 -17.86 5.68
N ILE A 176 -0.59 -17.12 4.67
CA ILE A 176 -2.03 -16.91 4.48
C ILE A 176 -2.73 -18.22 4.17
N LYS A 177 -2.15 -19.08 3.32
CA LYS A 177 -2.74 -20.35 2.90
C LYS A 177 -2.76 -21.39 4.00
N GLU A 178 -1.79 -21.36 4.91
CA GLU A 178 -1.78 -22.16 6.13
C GLU A 178 -2.99 -21.83 7.02
N ALA A 179 -3.29 -20.54 7.21
CA ALA A 179 -4.43 -20.10 8.01
C ALA A 179 -5.78 -20.17 7.25
N PHE A 180 -5.76 -19.94 5.94
CA PHE A 180 -6.93 -19.80 5.07
C PHE A 180 -6.68 -20.54 3.75
N SER A 181 -6.85 -21.86 3.77
CA SER A 181 -6.59 -22.72 2.59
C SER A 181 -7.40 -22.32 1.34
N ASP A 182 -8.57 -21.71 1.50
CA ASP A 182 -9.46 -21.23 0.45
C ASP A 182 -9.17 -19.79 -0.02
N ALA A 183 -8.16 -19.12 0.55
CA ALA A 183 -7.79 -17.76 0.15
C ALA A 183 -7.48 -17.65 -1.34
N ASN A 184 -7.85 -16.53 -1.97
CA ASN A 184 -7.57 -16.27 -3.38
C ASN A 184 -7.17 -14.79 -3.60
N ILE A 185 -6.12 -14.54 -4.39
CA ILE A 185 -5.62 -13.20 -4.76
C ILE A 185 -6.10 -12.75 -6.15
N CYS A 186 -6.88 -13.55 -6.87
CA CYS A 186 -7.40 -13.14 -8.18
C CYS A 186 -8.27 -11.88 -8.05
N PHE A 187 -7.75 -10.76 -8.55
CA PHE A 187 -8.59 -9.69 -9.07
C PHE A 187 -9.25 -10.26 -10.32
N LYS A 188 -10.47 -10.79 -10.19
CA LYS A 188 -11.24 -11.12 -11.39
C LYS A 188 -11.45 -9.81 -12.13
N ASP A 189 -10.93 -9.72 -13.34
CA ASP A 189 -11.35 -8.69 -14.28
C ASP A 189 -12.88 -8.74 -14.34
N GLY A 190 -13.51 -7.64 -13.94
CA GLY A 190 -14.94 -7.47 -14.11
C GLY A 190 -15.25 -7.63 -15.59
N ASN A 191 -16.08 -8.62 -15.90
CA ASN A 191 -16.60 -8.91 -17.22
C ASN A 191 -17.21 -7.68 -17.91
#